data_AF-A0A843HG87-F1
#
_entry.id   AF-A0A843HG87-F1
#
_cell.length_a   1.000
_cell.length_b   1.000
_cell.length_c   1.000
_cell.angle_alpha   90.00
_cell.angle_beta   90.00
_cell.angle_gamma   90.00
#
_symmetry.space_group_name_H-M   'P 1'
#
loop_
_entity.id
_entity.type
_entity.pdbx_description
1 polymer ?
#
loop_
_entity_poly.entity_id
_entity_poly.type
_entity_poly.pdbx_seq_one_letter_code
_entity_poly.pdbx_strand_id
1 'polypeptide(L)'
;MVKRELYLEKIYNFMDKNVIKIITGMRRCGKSYLFKLIIHKLKQRGTNDEDILLIDLELPRYNHIKIREQLDEIVVSFIESHKNKVY
;
A
#
# COMPACT_ATOMS: atom_id res chain seq x y z
N MET A 1 5.27 -17.84 1.27
CA MET A 1 5.06 -16.76 2.24
C MET A 1 4.36 -17.34 3.48
N VAL A 2 4.77 -16.97 4.69
CA VAL A 2 4.06 -17.39 5.92
C VAL A 2 2.76 -16.60 6.01
N LYS A 3 1.62 -17.29 6.11
CA LYS A 3 0.31 -16.67 6.21
C LYS A 3 0.14 -16.04 7.60
N ARG A 4 -0.23 -14.75 7.62
CA ARG A 4 -0.55 -13.99 8.85
C ARG A 4 -2.05 -13.70 8.92
N GLU A 5 -2.86 -14.75 8.89
CA GLU A 5 -4.32 -14.66 8.69
C GLU A 5 -4.99 -13.71 9.68
N LEU A 6 -4.70 -13.82 10.98
CA LEU A 6 -5.25 -12.91 12.01
C LEU A 6 -5.07 -11.42 11.71
N TYR A 7 -3.90 -11.01 11.20
CA TYR A 7 -3.61 -9.62 10.89
C TYR A 7 -4.26 -9.19 9.58
N LEU A 8 -4.31 -10.09 8.60
CA LEU A 8 -4.93 -9.83 7.31
C LEU A 8 -6.44 -9.67 7.44
N GLU A 9 -7.11 -10.55 8.20
CA GLU A 9 -8.56 -10.48 8.49
C GLU A 9 -8.97 -9.12 9.06
N LYS A 10 -8.18 -8.58 10.00
CA LYS A 10 -8.43 -7.26 10.58
C LYS A 10 -8.38 -6.14 9.54
N ILE A 11 -7.52 -6.27 8.53
CA ILE A 11 -7.34 -5.25 7.49
C ILE A 11 -8.42 -5.39 6.40
N TYR A 12 -8.78 -6.62 6.03
CA TYR A 12 -9.75 -6.89 4.96
C TYR A 12 -11.12 -6.27 5.19
N ASN A 13 -11.61 -6.30 6.43
CA ASN A 13 -12.89 -5.70 6.80
C ASN A 13 -12.97 -4.19 6.51
N PHE A 14 -11.83 -3.55 6.20
CA PHE A 14 -11.74 -2.14 5.86
C PHE A 14 -11.14 -1.88 4.48
N MET A 15 -10.64 -2.88 3.74
CA MET A 15 -9.93 -2.68 2.46
C MET A 15 -10.76 -1.90 1.43
N ASP A 16 -12.07 -2.16 1.37
CA ASP A 16 -12.98 -1.52 0.42
C ASP A 16 -13.70 -0.29 0.98
N LYS A 17 -13.30 0.19 2.16
CA LYS A 17 -13.85 1.37 2.81
C LYS A 17 -12.92 2.56 2.67
N ASN A 18 -13.50 3.75 2.50
CA ASN A 18 -12.80 5.05 2.46
C ASN A 18 -12.32 5.49 3.85
N VAL A 19 -11.46 4.68 4.45
CA VAL A 19 -10.81 4.94 5.73
C VAL A 19 -9.31 4.74 5.58
N ILE A 20 -8.51 5.53 6.28
CA ILE A 20 -7.05 5.41 6.31
C ILE A 20 -6.68 4.27 7.28
N LYS A 21 -5.80 3.35 6.86
CA LYS A 21 -5.33 2.24 7.70
C LYS A 21 -3.89 2.50 8.09
N ILE A 22 -3.64 2.64 9.38
CA ILE A 22 -2.30 2.89 9.92
C ILE A 22 -1.81 1.60 10.60
N ILE A 23 -0.66 1.09 10.17
CA ILE A 23 0.00 -0.08 10.76
C ILE A 23 1.21 0.41 11.56
N THR A 24 1.10 0.37 12.88
CA THR A 24 2.19 0.76 13.80
C THR A 24 2.94 -0.45 14.36
N GLY A 25 4.09 -0.22 14.97
CA GLY A 25 4.87 -1.25 15.66
C GLY A 25 6.38 -1.05 15.54
N MET A 26 7.16 -1.81 16.30
CA MET A 26 8.62 -1.67 16.38
C MET A 26 9.33 -1.97 15.04
N ARG A 27 10.54 -1.43 14.87
CA ARG A 27 11.41 -1.77 13.73
C ARG A 27 11.62 -3.29 13.68
N ARG A 28 11.65 -3.88 12.47
CA ARG A 28 11.78 -5.33 12.20
C ARG A 28 10.63 -6.25 12.66
N CYS A 29 9.47 -5.73 13.10
CA CYS A 29 8.31 -6.60 13.41
C CYS A 29 7.56 -7.16 12.18
N GLY A 30 8.03 -6.84 10.96
CA GLY A 30 7.50 -7.38 9.71
C GLY A 30 6.37 -6.58 9.06
N LYS A 31 6.26 -5.27 9.34
CA LYS A 31 5.27 -4.37 8.69
C LYS A 31 5.40 -4.37 7.16
N SER A 32 6.60 -4.19 6.61
CA SER A 32 6.83 -4.23 5.16
C SER A 32 6.45 -5.57 4.54
N TYR A 33 6.57 -6.67 5.30
CA TYR A 33 6.09 -7.98 4.87
C TYR A 33 4.56 -8.07 4.89
N LEU A 34 3.90 -7.45 5.86
CA LEU A 34 2.43 -7.35 5.91
C LEU A 34 1.88 -6.59 4.70
N PHE A 35 2.51 -5.48 4.29
CA PHE A 35 2.16 -4.79 3.04
C PHE A 35 2.28 -5.72 1.81
N LYS A 36 3.38 -6.48 1.70
CA LYS A 36 3.53 -7.47 0.62
C LYS A 36 2.44 -8.54 0.62
N LEU A 37 2.02 -9.01 1.80
CA LEU A 37 0.91 -9.95 1.92
C LEU A 37 -0.42 -9.34 1.48
N ILE A 38 -0.69 -8.07 1.82
CA ILE A 38 -1.89 -7.35 1.38
C ILE A 38 -1.90 -7.22 -0.15
N ILE A 39 -0.79 -6.80 -0.75
CA ILE A 39 -0.66 -6.70 -2.22
C ILE A 39 -0.88 -8.06 -2.88
N HIS A 40 -0.24 -9.13 -2.37
CA HIS A 40 -0.43 -10.47 -2.90
C HIS A 40 -1.91 -10.89 -2.89
N LYS A 41 -2.64 -10.46 -1.88
CA LYS A 41 -4.05 -10.77 -1.71
C LYS A 41 -4.98 -9.90 -2.57
N LEU A 42 -4.65 -8.64 -2.78
CA LEU A 42 -5.30 -7.80 -3.79
C LEU A 42 -5.19 -8.42 -5.18
N LYS A 43 -4.00 -8.89 -5.54
CA LYS A 43 -3.78 -9.63 -6.80
C LYS A 43 -4.62 -10.90 -6.90
N GLN A 44 -4.73 -11.67 -5.81
CA GLN A 44 -5.62 -12.85 -5.76
C GLN A 44 -7.12 -12.50 -5.94
N ARG A 45 -7.53 -11.27 -5.61
CA ARG A 45 -8.90 -10.77 -5.80
C ARG A 45 -9.14 -10.18 -7.20
N GLY A 46 -8.13 -10.20 -8.08
CA GLY A 46 -8.22 -9.69 -9.45
C GLY A 46 -7.78 -8.23 -9.62
N THR A 47 -7.12 -7.62 -8.64
CA THR A 47 -6.48 -6.30 -8.83
C THR A 47 -5.20 -6.47 -9.65
N ASN A 48 -5.04 -5.67 -10.70
CA ASN A 48 -3.83 -5.70 -11.52
C ASN A 48 -2.65 -5.09 -10.76
N ASP A 49 -1.42 -5.46 -11.14
CA ASP A 49 -0.22 -4.92 -10.48
C ASP A 49 -0.02 -3.43 -10.76
N GLU A 50 -0.43 -2.97 -11.95
CA GLU A 50 -0.42 -1.56 -12.33
C GLU A 50 -1.35 -0.72 -11.45
N ASP A 51 -2.48 -1.27 -11.01
CA ASP A 51 -3.45 -0.59 -10.15
C ASP A 51 -3.00 -0.52 -8.66
N ILE A 52 -1.74 -0.83 -8.33
CA ILE A 52 -1.21 -0.82 -6.95
C ILE A 52 0.02 0.08 -6.82
N LEU A 53 -0.07 1.13 -6.01
CA LEU A 53 1.03 2.05 -5.72
C LEU A 53 1.69 1.73 -4.38
N LEU A 54 2.86 1.11 -4.43
CA LEU A 54 3.71 0.92 -3.26
C LEU A 54 4.84 1.96 -3.22
N ILE A 55 4.78 2.87 -2.25
CA ILE A 55 5.84 3.84 -1.97
C ILE A 55 6.62 3.40 -0.72
N ASP A 56 7.90 3.09 -0.90
CA ASP A 56 8.84 2.83 0.19
C ASP A 56 9.75 4.05 0.38
N LEU A 57 9.36 4.94 1.29
CA LEU A 57 10.09 6.19 1.57
C LEU A 57 11.50 5.98 2.15
N GLU A 58 11.91 4.75 2.47
CA GLU A 58 13.31 4.44 2.83
C GLU A 58 14.21 4.33 1.58
N LEU A 59 13.65 4.22 0.37
CA LEU A 59 14.44 4.09 -0.86
C LEU A 59 15.00 5.44 -1.35
N PRO A 60 16.26 5.49 -1.83
CA PRO A 60 16.92 6.73 -2.26
C PRO A 60 16.15 7.54 -3.30
N ARG A 61 15.41 6.86 -4.20
CA ARG A 61 14.62 7.50 -5.25
C ARG A 61 13.56 8.46 -4.72
N TYR A 62 13.11 8.29 -3.47
CA TYR A 62 12.11 9.14 -2.84
C TYR A 62 12.69 10.16 -1.85
N ASN A 63 14.02 10.27 -1.74
CA ASN A 63 14.67 11.22 -0.82
C ASN A 63 14.31 12.68 -1.10
N HIS A 64 13.88 12.99 -2.33
CA HIS A 64 13.44 14.31 -2.76
C HIS A 64 12.09 14.72 -2.16
N ILE A 65 11.27 13.77 -1.70
CA ILE A 65 9.97 14.03 -1.07
C ILE A 65 10.20 14.55 0.35
N LYS A 66 9.95 15.84 0.55
CA LYS A 66 10.08 16.59 1.82
C LYS A 66 8.80 17.29 2.23
N ILE A 67 7.96 17.63 1.25
CA ILE A 67 6.69 18.34 1.47
C ILE A 67 5.54 17.55 0.86
N ARG A 68 4.32 17.90 1.27
CA ARG A 68 3.09 17.22 0.87
C ARG A 68 2.92 17.25 -0.65
N GLU A 69 3.18 18.39 -1.27
CA GLU A 69 2.96 18.67 -2.68
C GLU A 69 3.72 17.67 -3.57
N GLN A 70 4.95 17.31 -3.19
CA GLN A 70 5.78 16.34 -3.93
C GLN A 70 5.24 14.91 -3.84
N LEU A 71 4.62 14.55 -2.71
CA LEU A 71 3.94 13.26 -2.59
C LEU A 71 2.63 13.27 -3.38
N ASP A 72 1.88 14.37 -3.30
CA ASP A 72 0.62 14.55 -4.02
C ASP A 72 0.84 14.44 -5.55
N GLU A 73 1.92 15.01 -6.10
CA GLU A 73 2.28 14.85 -7.53
C GLU A 73 2.38 13.38 -7.96
N ILE A 74 3.04 12.54 -7.14
CA ILE A 74 3.20 11.11 -7.42
C ILE A 74 1.86 10.38 -7.30
N VAL A 75 1.09 10.66 -6.25
CA VAL A 75 -0.17 9.98 -5.98
C VAL A 75 -1.25 10.36 -7.00
N VAL A 76 -1.38 11.65 -7.31
CA VAL A 76 -2.39 12.16 -8.26
C VAL A 76 -2.07 11.68 -9.68
N SER A 77 -0.81 11.78 -10.14
CA SER A 77 -0.43 11.27 -11.47
C SER A 77 -0.66 9.76 -11.61
N PHE A 78 -0.45 9.01 -10.52
CA PHE A 78 -0.79 7.60 -10.48
C PHE A 78 -2.30 7.37 -10.60
N ILE A 79 -3.13 8.09 -9.86
CA ILE A 79 -4.59 7.95 -9.95
C ILE A 79 -5.11 8.32 -11.35
N GLU A 80 -4.62 9.40 -11.95
CA GLU A 80 -5.08 9.88 -13.27
C GLU A 80 -4.69 8.95 -14.42
N SER A 81 -3.60 8.20 -14.27
CA SER A 81 -3.15 7.23 -15.28
C SER A 81 -3.90 5.90 -15.26
N HIS A 82 -4.77 5.67 -14.27
CA HIS A 82 -5.49 4.41 -14.08
C HIS A 82 -7.00 4.63 -14.17
N LYS A 83 -7.68 3.75 -14.92
CA LYS A 83 -9.14 3.80 -15.09
C LYS A 83 -9.89 2.98 -14.05
N ASN A 84 -9.21 2.02 -13.42
CA ASN A 84 -9.79 1.11 -12.43
C ASN A 84 -9.63 1.66 -11.01
N LYS A 85 -10.22 0.96 -10.04
CA LYS A 85 -9.96 1.22 -8.63
C LYS A 85 -8.49 0.89 -8.32
N VAL A 86 -7.77 1.88 -7.82
CA VAL A 86 -6.38 1.75 -7.40
C VAL A 86 -6.23 1.51 -5.89
N TYR A 87 -5.08 0.96 -5.48
CA TYR A 87 -4.73 0.65 -4.09
C TYR A 87 -3.34 1.14 -3.67
#